data_AF-A0A7C1S147-F1
#
_entry.id   AF-A0A7C1S147-F1
#
_cell.length_a   1.000
_cell.length_b   1.000
_cell.length_c   1.000
_cell.angle_alpha   90.00
_cell.angle_beta   90.00
_cell.angle_gamma   90.00
#
_symmetry.space_group_name_H-M   'P 1'
#
loop_
_entity.id
_entity.type
_entity.pdbx_description
1 polymer ?
#
loop_
_entity_poly.entity_id
_entity_poly.type
_entity_poly.pdbx_seq_one_letter_code
_entity_poly.pdbx_strand_id
1 'polypeptide(L)' 'VPAVFTHIHVHFIITGRDLSKKHVERAVKLSAEKYCSASIMLSKAAEMTHDFEVLEAD' A
#
# COMPACT_ATOMS: atom_id res chain seq x y z
N VAL A 1 -5.76 5.34 29.06
CA VAL A 1 -4.72 4.56 28.34
C VAL A 1 -4.85 4.89 26.86
N PRO A 2 -3.77 5.21 26.13
CA PRO A 2 -3.86 5.61 24.72
C PRO A 2 -4.40 4.47 23.85
N ALA A 3 -5.29 4.81 22.91
CA ALA A 3 -5.85 3.88 21.95
C ALA A 3 -4.95 3.84 20.70
N VAL A 4 -4.18 2.76 20.57
CA VAL A 4 -3.26 2.56 19.44
C VAL A 4 -3.92 1.68 18.38
N PHE A 5 -3.52 1.89 17.12
CA PHE A 5 -3.91 1.00 16.03
C PHE A 5 -3.22 -0.36 16.20
N THR A 6 -3.99 -1.43 16.04
CA THR A 6 -3.47 -2.81 16.06
C THR A 6 -3.38 -3.41 14.65
N HIS A 7 -4.23 -2.94 13.73
CA HIS A 7 -4.32 -3.43 12.37
C HIS A 7 -4.53 -2.25 11.43
N ILE A 8 -3.78 -2.20 10.33
CA ILE A 8 -3.84 -1.17 9.30
C ILE A 8 -3.88 -1.89 7.95
N HIS A 9 -4.94 -1.63 7.18
CA HIS A 9 -5.07 -2.14 5.82
C HIS A 9 -5.04 -0.97 4.83
N VAL A 10 -4.12 -1.01 3.88
CA VAL A 10 -3.93 0.07 2.90
C VAL A 10 -4.36 -0.43 1.52
N HIS A 11 -5.48 0.13 1.03
CA HIS A 11 -5.99 -0.14 -0.31
C HIS A 11 -5.50 0.92 -1.30
N PHE A 12 -4.70 0.51 -2.28
CA PHE A 12 -4.16 1.40 -3.30
C PHE A 12 -5.07 1.40 -4.54
N ILE A 13 -5.62 2.55 -4.88
CA ILE A 13 -6.36 2.75 -6.14
C ILE A 13 -5.44 3.49 -7.11
N ILE A 14 -5.06 2.82 -8.21
CA ILE A 14 -4.17 3.38 -9.23
C ILE A 14 -4.96 3.63 -10.51
N THR A 15 -4.94 4.87 -11.00
CA THR A 15 -5.59 5.25 -12.25
C THR A 15 -4.56 5.68 -13.28
N GLY A 16 -4.69 5.21 -14.52
CA GLY A 16 -3.82 5.60 -15.64
C GLY A 16 -4.27 4.95 -16.94
N ARG A 17 -3.51 5.13 -18.02
CA ARG A 17 -3.78 4.49 -19.31
C ARG A 17 -2.80 3.36 -19.57
N ASP A 18 -3.32 2.19 -19.98
CA ASP A 18 -2.52 1.02 -20.36
C ASP A 18 -1.51 0.60 -19.28
N LEU A 19 -1.97 0.60 -18.03
CA LEU A 19 -1.12 0.29 -16.89
C LEU A 19 -0.90 -1.22 -16.77
N SER A 20 0.36 -1.63 -16.84
CA SER A 20 0.74 -3.02 -16.58
C SER A 20 0.49 -3.39 -15.11
N LYS A 21 -0.46 -4.30 -14.87
CA LYS A 21 -0.76 -4.83 -13.52
C LYS A 21 0.48 -5.32 -12.77
N LYS A 22 1.40 -5.99 -13.46
CA LYS A 22 2.65 -6.50 -12.87
C LYS A 22 3.57 -5.38 -12.38
N HIS A 23 3.63 -4.27 -13.12
CA HIS A 23 4.42 -3.12 -12.70
C HIS A 23 3.78 -2.41 -11.51
N VAL A 24 2.45 -2.27 -11.50
CA VAL A 24 1.70 -1.68 -10.40
C VAL A 24 1.86 -2.52 -9.12
N GLU A 25 1.65 -3.83 -9.20
CA GLU A 25 1.84 -4.77 -8.08
C GLU A 25 3.24 -4.62 -7.45
N ARG A 26 4.28 -4.62 -8.31
CA ARG A 26 5.66 -4.44 -7.86
C ARG A 26 5.88 -3.09 -7.21
N ALA A 27 5.31 -2.02 -7.76
CA ALA A 27 5.45 -0.67 -7.23
C ALA A 27 4.80 -0.55 -5.84
N VAL A 28 3.59 -1.09 -5.68
CA VAL A 28 2.86 -1.12 -4.40
C VAL A 28 3.65 -1.91 -3.35
N LYS A 29 4.11 -3.12 -3.70
CA LYS A 29 4.94 -3.94 -2.80
C LYS A 29 6.20 -3.21 -2.34
N LEU A 30 6.93 -2.61 -3.27
CA LEU A 30 8.14 -1.86 -2.94
C LEU A 30 7.85 -0.63 -2.07
N SER A 31 6.74 0.06 -2.31
CA SER A 31 6.32 1.18 -1.46
C SER A 31 6.05 0.71 -0.03
N ALA A 32 5.23 -0.32 0.14
CA ALA A 32 4.82 -0.83 1.45
C ALA A 32 5.98 -1.47 2.25
N GLU A 33 6.86 -2.22 1.59
CA GLU A 33 7.88 -3.03 2.27
C GLU A 33 9.25 -2.37 2.36
N LYS A 34 9.58 -1.43 1.45
CA LYS A 34 10.96 -0.94 1.29
C LYS A 34 11.13 0.57 1.33
N TYR A 35 10.22 1.33 0.73
CA TYR A 35 10.45 2.77 0.49
C TYR A 35 9.61 3.71 1.37
N CYS A 36 8.41 3.30 1.79
CA CYS A 36 7.59 4.15 2.66
C CYS A 36 8.10 4.08 4.10
N SER A 37 8.85 5.09 4.53
CA SER A 37 9.37 5.21 5.90
C SER A 37 8.25 5.16 6.95
N ALA A 38 7.08 5.72 6.66
CA ALA A 38 5.91 5.65 7.54
C ALA A 38 5.38 4.21 7.67
N SER A 39 5.21 3.47 6.57
CA SER A 39 4.80 2.05 6.60
C SER A 39 5.83 1.20 7.36
N ILE A 40 7.11 1.50 7.22
CA ILE A 40 8.19 0.79 7.96
C ILE A 40 8.12 1.08 9.46
N MET A 41 7.78 2.30 9.87
CA MET A 41 7.61 2.63 11.30
C MET A 41 6.35 2.00 11.88
N LEU A 42 5.22 2.10 11.15
CA LEU A 42 3.91 1.63 11.60
C LEU A 42 3.83 0.10 11.65
N SER A 43 4.48 -0.61 10.73
CA SER A 43 4.53 -2.08 10.72
C SER A 43 5.23 -2.69 11.94
N LYS A 44 6.03 -1.90 12.66
CA LYS A 44 6.64 -2.32 13.94
C LYS A 44 5.67 -2.23 15.12
N ALA A 45 4.57 -1.49 14.98
CA ALA A 45 3.61 -1.21 16.04
C ALA A 45 2.23 -1.83 15.79
N ALA A 46 1.89 -2.11 14.53
CA ALA A 46 0.60 -2.66 14.11
C ALA A 46 0.79 -3.65 12.95
N GLU A 47 -0.13 -4.61 12.83
CA GLU A 47 -0.19 -5.48 11.66
C GLU A 47 -0.57 -4.65 10.43
N MET A 48 0.24 -4.74 9.38
CA MET A 48 0.02 -4.00 8.13
C MET A 48 -0.25 -4.94 6.97
N THR A 49 -1.36 -4.70 6.28
CA THR A 49 -1.71 -5.39 5.02
C THR A 49 -1.94 -4.36 3.92
N HIS A 50 -1.77 -4.78 2.67
CA HIS A 50 -1.98 -3.92 1.51
C HIS A 50 -2.48 -4.71 0.31
N ASP A 51 -3.30 -4.07 -0.50
CA ASP A 51 -3.78 -4.58 -1.79
C ASP A 51 -3.90 -3.41 -2.78
N PHE A 52 -4.26 -3.70 -4.02
CA PHE A 52 -4.40 -2.67 -5.03
C PHE A 52 -5.46 -3.00 -6.07
N GLU A 53 -6.04 -1.95 -6.63
CA GLU A 53 -6.84 -2.00 -7.85
C GLU A 53 -6.31 -1.01 -8.90
N VAL A 54 -6.55 -1.33 -10.17
CA VAL A 54 -6.16 -0.50 -11.31
C VAL A 54 -7.41 -0.10 -12.08
N LEU A 55 -7.64 1.20 -12.20
CA LEU A 55 -8.71 1.81 -12.97
C LEU A 55 -8.14 2.40 -14.25
N GLU A 56 -8.78 2.14 -15.39
CA GLU A 56 -8.39 2.81 -16.63
C GLU A 56 -8.89 4.26 -16.65
N ALA A 57 -8.04 5.15 -17.13
CA ALA A 57 -8.34 6.56 -17.30
C ALA A 57 -8.93 6.83 -18.69
N ASP A 58 -9.95 7.69 -18.75
CA ASP A 58 -10.62 8.12 -19.98
C ASP A 58 -9.69 8.87 -20.97
#